data_AF-A0A7R9YU93-F1
#
_entry.id   AF-A0A7R9YU93-F1
#
_cell.length_a   1.000
_cell.length_b   1.000
_cell.length_c   1.000
_cell.angle_alpha   90.00
_cell.angle_beta   90.00
_cell.angle_gamma   90.00
#
_symmetry.space_group_name_H-M   'P 1'
#
loop_
_entity.id
_entity.type
_entity.pdbx_description
1 polymer ?
#
loop_
_entity_poly.entity_id
_entity_poly.type
_entity_poly.pdbx_seq_one_letter_code
_entity_poly.pdbx_strand_id
1 'polypeptide(L)'
;GAPVSFKPLPPPRICLEPVRVEFTQLETGHLPAREQREDEIRLYKKQQHVAAGGALLDSVDVADRTPVFLKDKGDALYRQGNYRGALNAYGRALEIDPDGGGAA
;
A
#
# COMPACT_ATOMS: atom_id res chain seq x y z
N GLY A 1 36.04 22.45 -24.56
CA GLY A 1 35.29 22.35 -23.29
C GLY A 1 35.94 23.27 -22.29
N ALA A 2 35.18 24.10 -21.59
CA ALA A 2 35.73 25.01 -20.57
C ALA A 2 36.05 24.25 -19.27
N PRO A 3 37.15 24.58 -18.56
CA PRO A 3 37.50 23.92 -17.32
C PRO A 3 36.56 24.32 -16.18
N VAL A 4 36.14 23.34 -15.38
CA VAL A 4 35.27 23.57 -14.22
C VAL A 4 36.12 24.12 -13.08
N SER A 5 35.90 25.39 -12.72
CA SER A 5 36.61 26.07 -11.64
C SER A 5 36.04 25.65 -10.28
N PHE A 6 36.80 24.92 -9.48
CA PHE A 6 36.43 24.57 -8.11
C PHE A 6 36.69 25.77 -7.17
N LYS A 7 35.63 26.30 -6.56
CA LYS A 7 35.77 27.33 -5.51
C LYS A 7 36.17 26.65 -4.19
N PRO A 8 37.16 27.17 -3.45
CA PRO A 8 37.59 26.57 -2.19
C PRO A 8 36.45 26.60 -1.16
N LEU A 9 36.40 25.57 -0.31
CA LEU A 9 35.40 25.49 0.76
C LEU A 9 35.62 26.63 1.77
N PRO A 10 34.54 27.28 2.25
CA PRO A 10 34.65 28.31 3.27
C PRO A 10 35.17 27.70 4.59
N PRO A 11 35.89 28.50 5.41
CA PRO A 11 36.39 28.03 6.69
C PRO A 11 35.24 27.63 7.64
N PRO A 12 35.47 26.68 8.55
CA PRO A 12 34.46 26.29 9.54
C PRO A 12 34.07 27.50 10.39
N ARG A 13 32.77 27.65 10.66
CA ARG A 13 32.27 28.75 11.49
C ARG A 13 32.86 28.64 12.89
N ILE A 14 33.38 29.76 13.40
CA ILE A 14 33.89 29.87 14.77
C ILE A 14 32.74 29.50 15.71
N CYS A 15 33.02 28.69 16.75
CA CYS A 15 32.02 28.26 17.71
C CYS A 15 31.37 29.49 18.38
N LEU A 16 30.13 29.79 18.01
CA LEU A 16 29.28 30.76 18.72
C LEU A 16 28.81 30.15 20.05
N GLU A 17 28.20 30.97 20.92
CA GLU A 17 27.54 30.49 22.13
C GLU A 17 26.67 29.26 21.83
N PRO A 18 26.66 28.25 22.72
CA PRO A 18 25.93 27.02 22.46
C PRO A 18 24.44 27.32 22.24
N VAL A 19 23.94 26.91 21.08
CA VAL A 19 22.51 26.99 20.75
C VAL A 19 21.76 26.14 21.77
N ARG A 20 20.96 26.78 22.61
CA ARG A 20 20.05 26.08 23.52
C ARG A 20 18.94 25.45 22.67
N VAL A 21 18.94 24.13 22.62
CA VAL A 21 17.85 23.35 22.03
C VAL A 21 17.05 22.71 23.16
N GLU A 22 15.74 22.92 23.14
CA GLU A 22 14.81 22.23 24.03
C GLU A 22 14.17 21.08 23.25
N PHE A 23 14.08 19.93 23.90
CA PHE A 23 13.40 18.78 23.32
C PHE A 23 11.96 18.74 23.84
N THR A 24 11.01 18.47 22.95
CA THR A 24 9.63 18.16 23.33
C THR A 24 9.63 16.94 24.23
N GLN A 25 8.94 17.03 25.37
CA GLN A 25 8.83 15.90 26.30
C GLN A 25 8.13 14.73 25.62
N LEU A 26 8.67 13.53 25.82
CA LEU A 26 8.00 12.30 25.40
C LEU A 26 6.77 12.10 26.27
N GLU A 27 5.62 11.89 25.65
CA GLU A 27 4.39 11.50 26.35
C GLU A 27 4.52 10.09 26.98
N THR A 28 5.42 9.28 26.43
CA THR A 28 5.76 7.95 26.91
C THR A 28 7.00 7.98 27.82
N GLY A 29 6.92 7.34 28.99
CA GLY A 29 8.02 7.35 29.96
C GLY A 29 9.30 6.61 29.53
N HIS A 30 9.21 5.62 28.63
CA HIS A 30 10.37 4.78 28.24
C HIS A 30 10.41 4.35 26.78
N LEU A 31 9.29 4.46 26.05
CA LEU A 31 9.19 4.01 24.67
C LEU A 31 9.59 5.15 23.72
N PRO A 32 10.37 4.86 22.67
CA PRO A 32 10.66 5.86 21.65
C PRO A 32 9.35 6.31 20.98
N ALA A 33 9.26 7.58 20.60
CA ALA A 33 8.06 8.19 20.00
C ALA A 33 7.48 7.41 18.79
N ARG A 34 8.31 6.56 18.16
CA ARG A 34 7.91 5.68 17.05
C ARG A 34 6.89 4.62 17.46
N GLU A 35 6.93 4.11 18.68
CA GLU A 35 6.14 2.95 19.09
C GLU A 35 4.65 3.26 19.23
N GLN A 36 4.30 4.44 19.76
CA GLN A 36 2.89 4.90 19.84
C GLN A 36 2.24 5.00 18.46
N ARG A 37 2.99 5.52 17.48
CA ARG A 37 2.54 5.63 16.10
C ARG A 37 2.28 4.26 15.47
N GLU A 38 3.05 3.24 15.83
CA GLU A 38 2.87 1.88 15.30
C GLU A 38 1.59 1.22 15.82
N ASP A 39 1.22 1.45 17.08
CA ASP A 39 -0.03 0.95 17.66
C ASP A 39 -1.27 1.65 17.08
N GLU A 40 -1.22 2.97 16.88
CA GLU A 40 -2.26 3.71 16.18
C GLU A 40 -2.43 3.20 14.75
N ILE A 41 -1.33 3.06 13.99
CA ILE A 41 -1.35 2.50 12.63
C ILE A 41 -1.97 1.09 12.63
N ARG A 42 -1.60 0.25 13.61
CA ARG A 42 -2.15 -1.10 13.77
C ARG A 42 -3.66 -1.07 14.01
N LEU A 43 -4.14 -0.14 14.84
CA LEU A 43 -5.56 0.01 15.14
C LEU A 43 -6.34 0.55 13.93
N TYR A 44 -5.84 1.58 13.25
CA TYR A 44 -6.42 2.10 12.02
C TYR A 44 -6.50 1.02 10.93
N LYS A 45 -5.43 0.24 10.76
CA LYS A 45 -5.39 -0.88 9.80
C LYS A 45 -6.41 -1.96 10.18
N LYS A 46 -6.50 -2.34 11.47
CA LYS A 46 -7.49 -3.32 11.96
C LYS A 46 -8.92 -2.84 11.70
N GLN A 47 -9.23 -1.57 11.94
CA GLN A 47 -10.56 -1.00 11.69
C GLN A 47 -10.92 -1.02 10.21
N GLN A 48 -9.96 -0.71 9.32
CA GLN A 48 -10.16 -0.77 7.87
C GLN A 48 -10.35 -2.22 7.37
N HIS A 49 -9.62 -3.19 7.91
CA HIS A 49 -9.82 -4.61 7.57
C HIS A 49 -11.16 -5.18 8.06
N VAL A 50 -11.78 -4.60 9.09
CA VAL A 50 -13.10 -5.01 9.60
C VAL A 50 -14.24 -4.37 8.78
N ALA A 51 -14.06 -3.14 8.28
CA ALA A 51 -15.02 -2.52 7.36
C ALA A 51 -14.99 -3.14 5.95
N ALA A 52 -13.86 -3.75 5.55
CA ALA A 52 -13.67 -4.43 4.28
C ALA A 52 -13.30 -5.90 4.47
N GLY A 53 -14.23 -6.70 5.01
CA GLY A 53 -14.28 -8.16 4.80
C GLY A 53 -12.94 -8.90 4.68
N GLY A 54 -12.11 -8.81 5.72
CA GLY A 54 -11.20 -9.86 6.18
C GLY A 54 -10.30 -10.55 5.15
N ALA A 55 -9.04 -10.10 5.10
CA ALA A 55 -7.80 -10.93 5.04
C ALA A 55 -7.60 -11.97 3.92
N LEU A 56 -8.60 -12.29 3.08
CA LEU A 56 -8.48 -13.20 1.92
C LEU A 56 -8.20 -12.44 0.61
N LEU A 57 -8.32 -11.11 0.65
CA LEU A 57 -8.26 -10.22 -0.53
C LEU A 57 -6.91 -9.49 -0.69
N ASP A 58 -6.01 -9.53 0.30
CA ASP A 58 -4.69 -8.88 0.17
C ASP A 58 -3.78 -9.58 -0.86
N SER A 59 -4.16 -10.78 -1.32
CA SER A 59 -3.53 -11.50 -2.45
C SER A 59 -4.32 -11.39 -3.76
N VAL A 60 -5.49 -10.74 -3.73
CA VAL A 60 -6.34 -10.52 -4.89
C VAL A 60 -5.92 -9.17 -5.48
N ASP A 61 -5.26 -9.22 -6.63
CA ASP A 61 -4.82 -8.05 -7.38
C ASP A 61 -5.99 -7.06 -7.50
N VAL A 62 -5.74 -5.75 -7.39
CA VAL A 62 -6.76 -4.70 -7.47
C VAL A 62 -7.60 -4.84 -8.76
N ALA A 63 -7.03 -5.47 -9.79
CA ALA A 63 -7.68 -5.82 -11.05
C ALA A 63 -8.88 -6.80 -10.91
N ASP A 64 -8.88 -7.72 -9.93
CA ASP A 64 -9.95 -8.72 -9.70
C ASP A 64 -11.27 -8.12 -9.18
N ARG A 65 -11.38 -6.78 -9.07
CA ARG A 65 -12.60 -6.08 -8.62
C ARG A 65 -13.62 -5.84 -9.73
N THR A 66 -13.27 -6.09 -10.99
CA THR A 66 -14.17 -5.87 -12.12
C THR A 66 -14.62 -7.21 -12.73
N PRO A 67 -15.91 -7.37 -13.07
CA PRO A 67 -16.41 -8.62 -13.67
C PRO A 67 -15.75 -8.91 -15.02
N VAL A 68 -15.37 -7.86 -15.77
CA VAL A 68 -14.65 -7.95 -17.04
C VAL A 68 -13.27 -8.62 -16.84
N PHE A 69 -12.50 -8.22 -15.83
CA PHE A 69 -11.19 -8.82 -15.58
C PHE A 69 -11.28 -10.29 -15.17
N LEU A 70 -12.26 -10.65 -14.35
CA LEU A 70 -12.48 -12.04 -13.93
C LEU A 70 -12.90 -12.94 -15.10
N LYS A 71 -13.67 -12.40 -16.06
CA LYS A 71 -13.97 -13.07 -17.33
C LYS A 71 -12.70 -13.33 -18.13
N ASP A 72 -11.87 -12.30 -18.36
CA ASP A 72 -10.63 -12.43 -19.13
C ASP A 72 -9.64 -13.40 -18.46
N LYS A 73 -9.59 -13.41 -17.13
CA LYS A 73 -8.83 -14.36 -16.32
C LYS A 73 -9.35 -15.79 -16.48
N GLY A 74 -10.67 -15.97 -16.49
CA GLY A 74 -11.32 -17.24 -16.79
C GLY A 74 -10.95 -17.75 -18.18
N ASP A 75 -11.01 -16.88 -19.20
CA ASP A 75 -10.65 -17.19 -20.59
C ASP A 75 -9.17 -17.58 -20.71
N ALA A 76 -8.28 -16.93 -19.97
CA ALA A 76 -6.86 -17.26 -19.92
C ALA A 76 -6.61 -18.64 -19.28
N LEU A 77 -7.27 -18.94 -18.15
CA LEU A 77 -7.16 -20.22 -17.45
C LEU A 77 -7.76 -21.38 -18.27
N TYR A 78 -8.87 -21.12 -18.97
CA TYR A 78 -9.47 -22.07 -19.90
C TYR A 78 -8.50 -22.43 -21.03
N ARG A 79 -7.86 -21.42 -21.64
CA ARG A 79 -6.83 -21.64 -22.68
C ARG A 79 -5.60 -22.39 -22.17
N GLN A 80 -5.28 -22.28 -20.89
CA GLN A 80 -4.22 -23.06 -20.25
C GLN A 80 -4.64 -24.50 -19.87
N GLY A 81 -5.90 -24.89 -20.11
CA GLY A 81 -6.43 -26.20 -19.73
C GLY A 81 -6.78 -26.34 -18.25
N ASN A 82 -6.74 -25.24 -17.49
CA ASN A 82 -7.14 -25.22 -16.08
C ASN A 82 -8.63 -24.86 -15.95
N TYR A 83 -9.48 -25.84 -16.23
CA TYR A 83 -10.93 -25.67 -16.21
C TYR A 83 -11.48 -25.38 -14.80
N ARG A 84 -10.86 -25.93 -13.76
CA ARG A 84 -11.27 -25.69 -12.36
C ARG A 84 -11.03 -24.24 -11.94
N GLY A 85 -9.89 -23.68 -12.34
CA GLY A 85 -9.57 -22.28 -12.11
C GLY A 85 -10.49 -21.34 -12.90
N ALA A 86 -10.79 -21.68 -14.15
CA ALA A 86 -11.71 -20.91 -14.99
C ALA A 86 -13.12 -20.83 -14.39
N LEU A 87 -13.67 -21.96 -13.93
CA LEU A 87 -14.98 -22.00 -13.27
C LEU A 87 -15.05 -21.13 -12.02
N ASN A 88 -13.98 -21.12 -11.21
CA ASN A 88 -13.91 -20.27 -10.03
C ASN A 88 -13.90 -18.79 -10.43
N ALA A 89 -13.12 -18.42 -11.44
CA ALA A 89 -13.03 -17.04 -11.93
C ALA A 89 -14.37 -16.53 -12.50
N TYR A 90 -15.06 -17.33 -13.32
CA TYR A 90 -16.38 -16.96 -13.83
C TYR A 90 -17.45 -16.92 -12.72
N GLY A 91 -17.41 -17.84 -11.76
CA GLY A 91 -18.32 -17.82 -10.61
C GLY A 91 -18.20 -16.52 -9.81
N ARG A 92 -16.96 -16.08 -9.55
CA ARG A 92 -16.70 -14.78 -8.91
C ARG A 92 -17.17 -13.59 -9.75
N ALA A 93 -17.06 -13.65 -11.08
CA ALA A 93 -17.55 -12.57 -11.94
C ALA A 93 -19.06 -12.38 -11.79
N LEU A 94 -19.81 -13.49 -11.71
CA LEU A 94 -21.27 -13.50 -11.51
C LEU A 94 -21.69 -13.07 -10.10
N GLU A 95 -20.85 -13.31 -9.08
CA GLU A 95 -21.10 -12.84 -7.72
C GLU A 95 -20.97 -11.31 -7.60
N ILE A 96 -20.12 -10.69 -8.41
CA ILE A 96 -19.91 -9.23 -8.42
C ILE A 96 -20.99 -8.52 -9.24
N ASP A 97 -21.36 -9.08 -10.39
CA ASP A 97 -22.42 -8.56 -11.24
C ASP A 97 -23.37 -9.70 -11.68
N PRO A 98 -24.42 -9.98 -10.89
CA PRO A 98 -25.39 -11.02 -11.22
C PRO A 98 -26.26 -10.64 -12.42
N ASP A 99 -26.30 -9.36 -12.81
CA ASP A 99 -27.08 -8.81 -13.93
C ASP A 99 -26.24 -8.64 -15.21
N GLY A 100 -25.05 -9.25 -15.29
CA GLY A 100 -24.16 -9.26 -16.47
C GLY A 100 -24.76 -9.89 -17.75
N GLY A 101 -26.07 -10.09 -17.81
CA GLY A 101 -26.86 -10.33 -19.00
C GLY A 101 -27.39 -9.03 -19.62
N GLY A 102 -26.49 -8.30 -20.30
CA GLY A 102 -26.84 -7.41 -21.42
C GLY A 102 -27.74 -6.20 -21.12
N ALA A 103 -27.15 -5.00 -21.18
CA ALA A 103 -27.86 -3.80 -21.59
C ALA A 103 -26.96 -2.92 -22.47
N ALA A 104 -27.25 -2.98 -23.78
CA ALA A 104 -26.90 -2.08 -24.88
C ALA A 104 -25.42 -1.83 -25.22
#